data_AF-A0A401NGY7-F1
#
_entry.id   AF-A0A401NGY7-F1
#
_cell.length_a   1.000
_cell.length_b   1.000
_cell.length_c   1.000
_cell.angle_alpha   90.00
_cell.angle_beta   90.00
_cell.angle_gamma   90.00
#
_symmetry.space_group_name_H-M   'P 1'
#
loop_
_entity.id
_entity.type
_entity.pdbx_description
1 polymer ?
#
loop_
_entity_poly.entity_id
_entity_poly.type
_entity_poly.pdbx_seq_one_letter_code
_entity_poly.pdbx_strand_id
1 'polypeptide(L)'
;MPEKWLLCTFLLIAITKCAVESTPTVNQTRSLVWGPGLDANIVLPARYFYIQAVAGDNVNFTSSPGENLFTVNIYSPGEQFTRIWVQVLDRKDGSFLVRYRMYSSYRGLTIEVKFQDEHVAQSPYVLKGYVYHETCDCPHEDGTMWYKDMQCPPSFPQIQQDLAHFPFVDPDRISIEIAKRFGQRQSLCHYTIKDNKVYVKTFGEHVGFRIFMDSILLSLTRKVKIQDIEFFVNLGDWPLEKRKTTEKLHPIFSWCGSDNTKDIVMPTYDITDSVLETMGR
;
A
#
# COMPACT_ATOMS: atom_id res chain seq x y z
N MET A 1 -5.25 89.20 -23.64
CA MET A 1 -4.90 88.83 -25.03
C MET A 1 -3.39 88.76 -25.12
N PRO A 2 -2.78 87.78 -25.81
CA PRO A 2 -3.14 86.37 -26.02
C PRO A 2 -2.21 85.49 -25.11
N GLU A 3 -1.70 84.26 -25.32
CA GLU A 3 -1.98 83.09 -26.19
C GLU A 3 -1.32 81.79 -25.61
N LYS A 4 -1.38 80.67 -26.35
CA LYS A 4 -0.38 79.56 -26.45
C LYS A 4 0.20 78.94 -25.15
N TRP A 5 -0.56 78.12 -24.41
CA TRP A 5 -0.76 76.66 -24.62
C TRP A 5 0.48 75.74 -24.59
N LEU A 6 0.50 74.83 -23.59
CA LEU A 6 0.76 73.36 -23.63
C LEU A 6 2.05 72.79 -24.28
N LEU A 7 2.65 71.68 -23.80
CA LEU A 7 2.38 70.78 -22.65
C LEU A 7 3.66 70.57 -21.82
N CYS A 8 3.52 70.34 -20.52
CA CYS A 8 4.57 69.70 -19.70
C CYS A 8 4.28 68.20 -19.57
N THR A 9 4.97 67.37 -20.34
CA THR A 9 4.82 65.91 -20.30
C THR A 9 5.56 65.33 -19.08
N PHE A 10 4.89 65.31 -17.92
CA PHE A 10 5.41 64.66 -16.73
C PHE A 10 5.47 63.14 -16.93
N LEU A 11 6.67 62.62 -17.21
CA LEU A 11 6.92 61.19 -17.31
C LEU A 11 6.96 60.55 -15.92
N LEU A 12 5.79 60.26 -15.36
CA LEU A 12 5.63 59.50 -14.12
C LEU A 12 6.08 58.06 -14.33
N ILE A 13 7.38 57.82 -14.14
CA ILE A 13 7.96 56.48 -14.06
C ILE A 13 7.43 55.83 -12.78
N ALA A 14 6.32 55.10 -12.90
CA ALA A 14 5.81 54.26 -11.85
C ALA A 14 6.81 53.12 -11.61
N ILE A 15 7.71 53.30 -10.63
CA ILE A 15 8.56 52.23 -10.13
C ILE A 15 7.67 51.27 -9.35
N THR A 16 7.00 50.38 -10.08
CA THR A 16 6.45 49.15 -9.52
C THR A 16 7.63 48.39 -8.93
N LYS A 17 7.77 48.47 -7.60
CA LYS A 17 8.49 47.46 -6.84
C LYS A 17 7.77 46.14 -7.10
N CYS A 18 8.25 45.37 -8.07
CA CYS A 18 8.12 43.93 -7.98
C CYS A 18 8.74 43.54 -6.64
N ALA A 19 7.89 43.30 -5.65
CA ALA A 19 8.28 42.44 -4.56
C ALA A 19 8.69 41.13 -5.23
N VAL A 20 9.99 40.81 -5.14
CA VAL A 20 10.40 39.42 -5.33
C VAL A 20 9.74 38.71 -4.16
N GLU A 21 8.61 38.06 -4.42
CA GLU A 21 8.05 37.11 -3.48
C GLU A 21 9.14 36.07 -3.24
N SER A 22 9.77 36.14 -2.06
CA SER A 22 10.80 35.20 -1.66
C SER A 22 10.11 33.85 -1.58
N THR A 23 10.30 33.01 -2.60
CA THR A 23 9.74 31.66 -2.69
C THR A 23 9.90 31.00 -1.32
N PRO A 24 8.81 30.63 -0.62
CA PRO A 24 8.91 30.24 0.78
C PRO A 24 9.97 29.15 0.95
N THR A 25 10.92 29.37 1.85
CA THR A 25 11.99 28.39 2.09
C THR A 25 11.45 27.28 2.98
N VAL A 26 11.71 26.02 2.58
CA VAL A 26 11.39 24.85 3.39
C VAL A 26 12.12 24.93 4.74
N ASN A 27 11.38 24.74 5.83
CA ASN A 27 11.91 24.69 7.18
C ASN A 27 12.03 23.23 7.62
N GLN A 28 13.26 22.78 7.90
CA GLN A 28 13.56 21.37 8.19
C GLN A 28 12.89 20.89 9.49
N THR A 29 12.88 21.71 10.54
CA THR A 29 12.39 21.33 11.87
C THR A 29 10.87 21.40 12.02
N ARG A 30 10.20 22.19 11.17
CA ARG A 30 8.72 22.27 11.11
C ARG A 30 8.09 21.35 10.06
N SER A 31 8.86 20.90 9.07
CA SER A 31 8.42 19.86 8.14
C SER A 31 8.06 18.59 8.90
N LEU A 32 7.11 17.80 8.37
CA LEU A 32 6.59 16.61 9.05
C LEU A 32 7.00 15.35 8.30
N VAL A 33 7.25 14.25 9.01
CA VAL A 33 7.50 12.93 8.40
C VAL A 33 6.70 11.86 9.13
N TRP A 34 5.92 11.06 8.41
CA TRP A 34 5.02 10.04 8.99
C TRP A 34 4.71 8.92 7.99
N GLY A 35 4.41 7.71 8.47
CA GLY A 35 3.90 6.61 7.65
C GLY A 35 4.38 5.22 8.08
N PRO A 36 3.81 4.15 7.50
CA PRO A 36 4.06 2.77 7.93
C PRO A 36 5.52 2.33 7.78
N GLY A 37 6.26 2.89 6.82
CA GLY A 37 7.67 2.61 6.60
C GLY A 37 8.63 3.18 7.65
N LEU A 38 8.13 3.85 8.69
CA LEU A 38 8.90 4.22 9.89
C LEU A 38 8.71 3.23 11.05
N ASP A 39 7.82 2.25 10.92
CA ASP A 39 7.63 1.17 11.88
C ASP A 39 8.47 -0.06 11.49
N ALA A 40 9.07 -0.74 12.47
CA ALA A 40 9.80 -1.98 12.26
C ALA A 40 8.84 -3.15 11.95
N ASN A 41 7.69 -3.19 12.65
CA ASN A 41 6.78 -4.32 12.70
C ASN A 41 5.91 -4.47 11.44
N ILE A 42 5.72 -3.39 10.67
CA ILE A 42 4.92 -3.40 9.44
C ILE A 42 5.71 -4.04 8.28
N VAL A 43 5.43 -5.31 7.98
CA VAL A 43 6.14 -6.09 6.94
C VAL A 43 5.42 -6.00 5.59
N LEU A 44 5.90 -5.08 4.74
CA LEU A 44 5.42 -4.86 3.37
C LEU A 44 6.51 -5.13 2.31
N PRO A 45 6.13 -5.50 1.06
CA PRO A 45 7.06 -5.72 -0.05
C PRO A 45 7.92 -4.49 -0.36
N ALA A 46 7.29 -3.33 -0.39
CA ALA A 46 7.93 -2.03 -0.32
C ALA A 46 7.33 -1.25 0.85
N ARG A 47 8.18 -0.66 1.68
CA ARG A 47 7.80 0.18 2.82
C ARG A 47 7.77 1.64 2.37
N TYR A 48 6.89 2.46 2.94
CA TYR A 48 6.73 3.85 2.50
C TYR A 48 6.34 4.81 3.62
N PHE A 49 6.72 6.07 3.49
CA PHE A 49 6.34 7.16 4.38
C PHE A 49 6.25 8.48 3.60
N TYR A 50 5.66 9.50 4.21
CA TYR A 50 5.48 10.81 3.61
C TYR A 50 6.35 11.85 4.30
N ILE A 51 6.74 12.88 3.54
CA ILE A 51 7.31 14.13 4.04
C ILE A 51 6.38 15.27 3.63
N GLN A 52 5.98 16.13 4.55
CA GLN A 52 5.29 17.39 4.26
C GLN A 52 6.33 18.51 4.34
N ALA A 53 6.52 19.25 3.25
CA ALA A 53 7.25 20.51 3.32
C ALA A 53 6.41 21.54 4.10
N VAL A 54 7.05 22.26 5.02
CA VAL A 54 6.44 23.36 5.80
C VAL A 54 7.35 24.58 5.73
N ALA A 55 6.76 25.76 5.58
CA ALA A 55 7.48 27.02 5.42
C ALA A 55 7.90 27.66 6.76
N GLY A 56 8.74 28.70 6.69
CA GLY A 56 9.27 29.43 7.86
C GLY A 56 8.22 30.15 8.73
N ASP A 57 6.98 30.24 8.27
CA ASP A 57 5.80 30.77 8.98
C ASP A 57 4.92 29.67 9.62
N ASN A 58 5.28 28.39 9.45
CA ASN A 58 4.51 27.21 9.86
C ASN A 58 3.28 26.89 8.98
N VAL A 59 3.24 27.39 7.74
CA VAL A 59 2.24 27.00 6.73
C VAL A 59 2.74 25.78 5.94
N ASN A 60 1.88 24.78 5.75
CA ASN A 60 2.14 23.65 4.85
C ASN A 60 2.19 24.14 3.40
N PHE A 61 3.18 23.70 2.63
CA PHE A 61 3.11 23.88 1.17
C PHE A 61 1.93 23.08 0.60
N THR A 62 1.23 23.67 -0.36
CA THR A 62 0.12 23.08 -1.12
C THR A 62 0.49 22.81 -2.59
N SER A 63 1.73 23.12 -2.96
CA SER A 63 2.35 22.87 -4.26
C SER A 63 3.81 22.46 -4.04
N SER A 64 4.45 21.83 -5.03
CA SER A 64 5.87 21.46 -4.93
C SER A 64 6.77 22.69 -4.66
N PRO A 65 7.60 22.70 -3.60
CA PRO A 65 8.63 23.72 -3.40
C PRO A 65 9.83 23.55 -4.35
N GLY A 66 9.88 22.48 -5.14
CA GLY A 66 11.00 22.09 -5.99
C GLY A 66 11.21 20.58 -6.05
N GLU A 67 12.00 20.13 -7.02
CA GLU A 67 12.30 18.71 -7.21
C GLU A 67 13.58 18.31 -6.47
N ASN A 68 13.67 17.04 -6.04
CA ASN A 68 14.83 16.46 -5.34
C ASN A 68 15.28 17.19 -4.06
N LEU A 69 14.37 17.92 -3.39
CA LEU A 69 14.68 18.69 -2.17
C LEU A 69 15.16 17.82 -0.99
N PHE A 70 14.57 16.63 -0.86
CA PHE A 70 14.80 15.74 0.28
C PHE A 70 15.69 14.56 -0.11
N THR A 71 16.86 14.47 0.52
CA THR A 71 17.74 13.31 0.45
C THR A 71 17.30 12.31 1.53
N VAL A 72 17.16 11.04 1.15
CA VAL A 72 16.87 9.95 2.10
C VAL A 72 17.94 8.87 1.99
N ASN A 73 18.56 8.54 3.13
CA ASN A 73 19.56 7.49 3.28
C ASN A 73 19.07 6.45 4.31
N ILE A 74 19.22 5.16 4.02
CA ILE A 74 18.75 4.08 4.90
C ILE A 74 19.84 3.01 5.04
N TYR A 75 20.28 2.76 6.27
CA TYR A 75 21.34 1.79 6.59
C TYR A 75 21.07 1.00 7.88
N SER A 76 21.64 -0.19 8.00
CA SER A 76 21.67 -1.00 9.23
C SER A 76 23.01 -0.75 9.96
N PRO A 77 23.01 -0.14 11.16
CA PRO A 77 24.24 0.14 11.90
C PRO A 77 25.03 -1.13 12.24
N GLY A 78 26.29 -1.19 11.79
CA GLY A 78 27.19 -2.33 12.01
C GLY A 78 27.18 -3.38 10.90
N GLU A 79 26.35 -3.24 9.85
CA GLU A 79 26.41 -4.08 8.66
C GLU A 79 27.23 -3.42 7.54
N GLN A 80 28.07 -4.20 6.85
CA GLN A 80 28.99 -3.68 5.82
C GLN A 80 28.26 -3.20 4.56
N PHE A 81 27.13 -3.81 4.21
CA PHE A 81 26.37 -3.52 2.99
C PHE A 81 24.86 -3.58 3.25
N THR A 82 24.21 -2.43 3.41
CA THR A 82 22.74 -2.37 3.45
C THR A 82 22.19 -2.28 2.03
N ARG A 83 21.56 -3.36 1.54
CA ARG A 83 20.89 -3.41 0.23
C ARG A 83 19.44 -2.96 0.37
N ILE A 84 19.22 -1.66 0.19
CA ILE A 84 17.90 -1.03 0.17
C ILE A 84 17.85 -0.09 -1.03
N TRP A 85 16.85 -0.25 -1.90
CA TRP A 85 16.54 0.72 -2.96
C TRP A 85 15.55 1.73 -2.40
N VAL A 86 15.84 3.03 -2.57
CA VAL A 86 15.02 4.15 -2.08
C VAL A 86 14.61 5.03 -3.27
N GLN A 87 13.38 5.54 -3.24
CA GLN A 87 12.89 6.58 -4.15
C GLN A 87 12.13 7.65 -3.36
N VAL A 88 12.36 8.91 -3.69
CA VAL A 88 11.60 10.06 -3.19
C VAL A 88 10.79 10.62 -4.36
N LEU A 89 9.48 10.69 -4.22
CA LEU A 89 8.55 11.11 -5.27
C LEU A 89 7.80 12.37 -4.84
N ASP A 90 7.97 13.44 -5.59
CA ASP A 90 7.20 14.68 -5.44
C ASP A 90 5.74 14.46 -5.87
N ARG A 91 4.78 14.63 -4.94
CA ARG A 91 3.35 14.47 -5.22
C ARG A 91 2.72 15.72 -5.85
N LYS A 92 3.48 16.80 -6.02
CA LYS A 92 3.08 18.11 -6.53
C LYS A 92 2.07 18.88 -5.67
N ASP A 93 1.67 18.33 -4.52
CA ASP A 93 0.75 18.90 -3.52
C ASP A 93 1.48 19.51 -2.29
N GLY A 94 2.81 19.64 -2.35
CA GLY A 94 3.67 20.08 -1.24
C GLY A 94 4.12 18.97 -0.31
N SER A 95 3.64 17.74 -0.52
CA SER A 95 4.15 16.53 0.13
C SER A 95 4.93 15.63 -0.83
N PHE A 96 5.75 14.75 -0.26
CA PHE A 96 6.59 13.80 -0.96
C PHE A 96 6.31 12.39 -0.44
N LEU A 97 6.22 11.41 -1.33
CA LEU A 97 6.15 9.99 -1.01
C LEU A 97 7.55 9.40 -1.09
N VAL A 98 8.10 8.99 0.05
CA VAL A 98 9.30 8.16 0.12
C VAL A 98 8.87 6.70 0.11
N ARG A 99 9.42 5.90 -0.80
CA ARG A 99 9.23 4.45 -0.82
C ARG A 99 10.57 3.74 -0.92
N TYR A 100 10.70 2.61 -0.23
CA TYR A 100 11.91 1.80 -0.23
C TYR A 100 11.63 0.29 -0.23
N ARG A 101 12.46 -0.46 -0.96
CA ARG A 101 12.46 -1.92 -0.97
C ARG A 101 13.77 -2.45 -0.41
N MET A 102 13.67 -3.32 0.57
CA MET A 102 14.80 -4.03 1.15
C MET A 102 15.07 -5.30 0.33
N TYR A 103 16.33 -5.77 0.31
CA TYR A 103 16.69 -7.07 -0.29
C TYR A 103 17.27 -8.08 0.73
N SER A 104 17.16 -7.75 2.03
CA SER A 104 17.50 -8.61 3.18
C SER A 104 16.68 -8.16 4.38
N SER A 105 16.53 -9.03 5.38
CA SER A 105 16.14 -8.63 6.74
C SER A 105 17.35 -8.01 7.46
N TYR A 106 17.11 -7.05 8.36
CA TYR A 106 18.15 -6.32 9.08
C TYR A 106 17.93 -6.38 10.60
N ARG A 107 18.98 -6.16 11.42
CA ARG A 107 18.89 -6.16 12.90
C ARG A 107 18.33 -4.86 13.51
N GLY A 108 18.06 -3.88 12.66
CA GLY A 108 17.57 -2.54 12.94
C GLY A 108 17.85 -1.67 11.72
N LEU A 109 17.21 -0.51 11.59
CA LEU A 109 17.52 0.46 10.53
C LEU A 109 17.58 1.88 11.07
N THR A 110 18.44 2.68 10.46
CA THR A 110 18.46 4.13 10.60
C THR A 110 18.03 4.75 9.27
N ILE A 111 16.96 5.53 9.31
CA ILE A 111 16.43 6.30 8.18
C ILE A 111 16.78 7.77 8.42
N GLU A 112 17.75 8.28 7.67
CA GLU A 112 18.04 9.71 7.62
C GLU A 112 17.18 10.37 6.53
N VAL A 113 16.38 11.37 6.91
CA VAL A 113 15.75 12.33 6.01
C VAL A 113 16.45 13.67 6.19
N LYS A 114 16.95 14.26 5.10
CA LYS A 114 17.75 15.50 5.10
C LYS A 114 17.28 16.49 4.03
N PHE A 115 17.41 17.79 4.32
CA PHE A 115 17.23 18.90 3.37
C PHE A 115 18.39 19.87 3.56
N GLN A 116 19.17 20.10 2.50
CA GLN A 116 20.43 20.86 2.56
C GLN A 116 21.37 20.33 3.67
N ASP A 117 21.58 19.00 3.66
CA ASP A 117 22.32 18.18 4.64
C ASP A 117 21.80 18.18 6.10
N GLU A 118 20.98 19.16 6.49
CA GLU A 118 20.33 19.24 7.80
C GLU A 118 19.17 18.25 7.95
N HIS A 119 19.00 17.71 9.15
CA HIS A 119 17.98 16.69 9.46
C HIS A 119 16.56 17.27 9.48
N VAL A 120 15.61 16.54 8.87
CA VAL A 120 14.20 16.92 8.76
C VAL A 120 13.37 16.31 9.90
N ALA A 121 12.49 17.10 10.52
CA ALA A 121 11.60 16.70 11.59
C ALA A 121 12.32 16.03 12.79
N GLN A 122 12.13 14.72 12.98
CA GLN A 122 12.74 13.90 14.04
C GLN A 122 13.83 12.95 13.49
N SER A 123 14.28 13.17 12.25
CA SER A 123 15.39 12.45 11.63
C SER A 123 16.66 12.56 12.51
N PRO A 124 17.45 11.49 12.70
CA PRO A 124 17.29 10.15 12.12
C PRO A 124 16.24 9.28 12.84
N TYR A 125 15.40 8.60 12.06
CA TYR A 125 14.41 7.64 12.56
C TYR A 125 15.09 6.27 12.77
N VAL A 126 15.02 5.73 13.99
CA VAL A 126 15.70 4.46 14.36
C VAL A 126 14.67 3.36 14.59
N LEU A 127 14.54 2.47 13.61
CA LEU A 127 13.73 1.26 13.66
C LEU A 127 14.50 0.21 14.49
N LYS A 128 14.02 -0.05 15.71
CA LYS A 128 14.67 -0.96 16.67
C LYS A 128 14.14 -2.38 16.52
N GLY A 129 15.02 -3.37 16.71
CA GLY A 129 14.69 -4.78 16.55
C GLY A 129 14.79 -5.26 15.10
N TYR A 130 14.45 -6.52 14.87
CA TYR A 130 14.54 -7.12 13.53
C TYR A 130 13.55 -6.48 12.56
N VAL A 131 14.07 -5.90 11.48
CA VAL A 131 13.27 -5.33 10.39
C VAL A 131 13.22 -6.36 9.27
N TYR A 132 12.13 -7.14 9.23
CA TYR A 132 12.00 -8.27 8.32
C TYR A 132 11.68 -7.87 6.88
N HIS A 133 12.32 -8.57 5.93
CA HIS A 133 12.02 -8.55 4.51
C HIS A 133 10.80 -9.43 4.15
N GLU A 134 10.14 -9.11 3.04
CA GLU A 134 8.96 -9.80 2.50
C GLU A 134 9.10 -11.32 2.33
N THR A 135 10.33 -11.80 2.11
CA THR A 135 10.64 -13.24 1.92
C THR A 135 11.20 -13.92 3.17
N CYS A 136 11.15 -13.27 4.34
CA CYS A 136 11.43 -13.91 5.63
C CYS A 136 10.32 -14.93 5.91
N ASP A 137 10.63 -16.23 6.03
CA ASP A 137 9.67 -17.23 6.50
C ASP A 137 9.64 -17.20 8.05
N CYS A 138 8.93 -16.20 8.56
CA CYS A 138 9.07 -15.67 9.91
C CYS A 138 7.70 -15.37 10.56
N PRO A 139 6.76 -16.34 10.59
CA PRO A 139 5.36 -16.09 10.94
C PRO A 139 5.15 -15.73 12.42
N HIS A 140 4.36 -14.68 12.66
CA HIS A 140 3.79 -14.37 13.97
C HIS A 140 2.76 -15.46 14.34
N GLU A 141 2.93 -16.08 15.50
CA GLU A 141 2.00 -17.08 16.06
C GLU A 141 0.66 -16.45 16.50
N ASP A 142 0.66 -15.18 16.94
CA ASP A 142 -0.56 -14.42 17.27
C ASP A 142 -0.98 -13.52 16.10
N GLY A 143 -2.02 -13.96 15.38
CA GLY A 143 -2.63 -13.18 14.30
C GLY A 143 -3.33 -11.90 14.75
N THR A 144 -3.74 -11.79 16.02
CA THR A 144 -4.35 -10.57 16.58
C THR A 144 -3.28 -9.50 16.82
N MET A 145 -2.12 -9.91 17.33
CA MET A 145 -0.95 -9.05 17.46
C MET A 145 -0.48 -8.58 16.07
N TRP A 146 -0.31 -9.52 15.12
CA TRP A 146 0.05 -9.17 13.74
C TRP A 146 -0.91 -8.18 13.08
N TYR A 147 -2.24 -8.38 13.24
CA TYR A 147 -3.26 -7.49 12.68
C TYR A 147 -3.17 -6.07 13.26
N LYS A 148 -2.87 -5.96 14.56
CA LYS A 148 -2.64 -4.68 15.25
C LYS A 148 -1.32 -4.02 14.83
N ASP A 149 -0.24 -4.80 14.70
CA ASP A 149 1.08 -4.32 14.29
C ASP A 149 1.08 -3.81 12.85
N MET A 150 0.31 -4.46 11.96
CA MET A 150 0.01 -4.00 10.60
C MET A 150 -0.97 -2.81 10.55
N GLN A 151 -1.44 -2.32 11.70
CA GLN A 151 -2.34 -1.16 11.86
C GLN A 151 -3.65 -1.29 11.07
N CYS A 152 -4.16 -2.51 10.89
CA CYS A 152 -5.36 -2.77 10.12
C CYS A 152 -6.64 -2.21 10.80
N PRO A 153 -7.62 -1.66 10.04
CA PRO A 153 -8.90 -1.20 10.59
C PRO A 153 -9.63 -2.31 11.37
N PRO A 154 -10.37 -1.99 12.45
CA PRO A 154 -11.03 -3.00 13.29
C PRO A 154 -12.19 -3.73 12.58
N SER A 155 -12.66 -3.24 11.44
CA SER A 155 -13.70 -3.88 10.63
C SER A 155 -13.61 -3.44 9.16
N PHE A 156 -14.04 -4.33 8.27
CA PHE A 156 -14.22 -4.07 6.84
C PHE A 156 -15.69 -4.32 6.48
N PRO A 157 -16.51 -3.29 6.20
CA PRO A 157 -17.94 -3.45 5.97
C PRO A 157 -18.29 -4.42 4.82
N GLN A 158 -17.54 -4.39 3.71
CA GLN A 158 -17.74 -5.32 2.59
C GLN A 158 -17.57 -6.78 3.01
N ILE A 159 -16.46 -7.11 3.68
CA ILE A 159 -16.17 -8.49 4.13
C ILE A 159 -17.25 -8.98 5.09
N GLN A 160 -17.75 -8.11 5.99
CA GLN A 160 -18.84 -8.45 6.89
C GLN A 160 -20.17 -8.68 6.16
N GLN A 161 -20.47 -7.91 5.11
CA GLN A 161 -21.69 -8.06 4.31
C GLN A 161 -21.65 -9.35 3.46
N ASP A 162 -20.52 -9.62 2.78
CA ASP A 162 -20.34 -10.79 1.94
C ASP A 162 -20.41 -12.09 2.75
N LEU A 163 -19.70 -12.13 3.90
CA LEU A 163 -19.69 -13.31 4.77
C LEU A 163 -21.01 -13.52 5.54
N ALA A 164 -21.84 -12.49 5.73
CA ALA A 164 -23.15 -12.64 6.37
C ALA A 164 -24.13 -13.56 5.59
N HIS A 165 -23.86 -13.82 4.31
CA HIS A 165 -24.58 -14.82 3.51
C HIS A 165 -24.18 -16.28 3.83
N PHE A 166 -23.10 -16.50 4.58
CA PHE A 166 -22.50 -17.82 4.83
C PHE A 166 -22.28 -18.12 6.32
N PRO A 167 -23.32 -18.05 7.19
CA PRO A 167 -23.19 -18.27 8.63
C PRO A 167 -22.81 -19.72 9.01
N PHE A 168 -22.91 -20.66 8.08
CA PHE A 168 -22.40 -22.02 8.22
C PHE A 168 -21.90 -22.51 6.86
N VAL A 169 -20.74 -23.17 6.85
CA VAL A 169 -20.12 -23.78 5.67
C VAL A 169 -19.85 -25.25 5.96
N ASP A 170 -20.15 -26.09 4.96
CA ASP A 170 -20.04 -27.55 4.98
C ASP A 170 -18.96 -27.92 3.94
N PRO A 171 -17.68 -28.12 4.36
CA PRO A 171 -16.55 -28.25 3.45
C PRO A 171 -16.69 -29.47 2.51
N ASP A 172 -17.02 -30.63 3.08
CA ASP A 172 -17.27 -31.87 2.34
C ASP A 172 -18.28 -31.66 1.21
N ARG A 173 -19.43 -31.05 1.53
CA ARG A 173 -20.48 -30.77 0.55
C ARG A 173 -20.05 -29.75 -0.52
N ILE A 174 -19.43 -28.63 -0.13
CA ILE A 174 -19.05 -27.61 -1.12
C ILE A 174 -17.91 -28.09 -2.03
N SER A 175 -17.00 -28.93 -1.53
CA SER A 175 -15.92 -29.51 -2.33
C SER A 175 -16.44 -30.30 -3.54
N ILE A 176 -17.59 -30.98 -3.38
CA ILE A 176 -18.29 -31.73 -4.41
C ILE A 176 -19.19 -30.81 -5.24
N GLU A 177 -20.04 -30.00 -4.60
CA GLU A 177 -21.05 -29.21 -5.31
C GLU A 177 -20.46 -28.06 -6.16
N ILE A 178 -19.42 -27.35 -5.69
CA ILE A 178 -18.79 -26.24 -6.42
C ILE A 178 -18.02 -26.79 -7.62
N ALA A 179 -17.20 -27.82 -7.40
CA ALA A 179 -16.46 -28.49 -8.48
C ALA A 179 -17.41 -29.01 -9.57
N LYS A 180 -18.57 -29.56 -9.20
CA LYS A 180 -19.60 -30.02 -10.14
C LYS A 180 -20.33 -28.90 -10.88
N ARG A 181 -20.58 -27.74 -10.25
CA ARG A 181 -21.24 -26.59 -10.89
C ARG A 181 -20.33 -25.84 -11.85
N PHE A 182 -19.08 -25.62 -11.48
CA PHE A 182 -18.21 -24.63 -12.11
C PHE A 182 -16.91 -25.20 -12.68
N GLY A 183 -16.35 -26.25 -12.07
CA GLY A 183 -15.00 -26.77 -12.36
C GLY A 183 -14.77 -27.42 -13.73
N GLN A 184 -15.79 -27.48 -14.59
CA GLN A 184 -15.65 -27.88 -16.01
C GLN A 184 -15.57 -26.69 -16.98
N ARG A 185 -15.98 -25.48 -16.57
CA ARG A 185 -16.17 -24.34 -17.47
C ARG A 185 -15.61 -23.01 -16.97
N GLN A 186 -15.30 -22.91 -15.68
CA GLN A 186 -14.75 -21.73 -15.03
C GLN A 186 -13.34 -22.04 -14.54
N SER A 187 -12.46 -21.05 -14.60
CA SER A 187 -11.14 -21.11 -13.98
C SER A 187 -11.31 -21.03 -12.47
N LEU A 188 -11.14 -22.15 -11.78
CA LEU A 188 -11.49 -22.28 -10.36
C LEU A 188 -10.36 -22.97 -9.60
N CYS A 189 -10.02 -22.47 -8.42
CA CYS A 189 -9.13 -23.12 -7.47
C CYS A 189 -9.88 -23.47 -6.19
N HIS A 190 -9.61 -24.66 -5.65
CA HIS A 190 -9.81 -24.96 -4.24
C HIS A 190 -8.47 -24.79 -3.54
N TYR A 191 -8.41 -23.88 -2.57
CA TYR A 191 -7.25 -23.71 -1.71
C TYR A 191 -7.53 -24.33 -0.35
N THR A 192 -6.55 -25.05 0.18
CA THR A 192 -6.54 -25.54 1.56
C THR A 192 -5.27 -24.99 2.20
N ILE A 193 -5.41 -24.22 3.28
CA ILE A 193 -4.30 -23.85 4.16
C ILE A 193 -4.33 -24.86 5.31
N LYS A 194 -3.24 -25.61 5.48
CA LYS A 194 -3.13 -26.65 6.52
C LYS A 194 -1.74 -26.62 7.13
N ASP A 195 -1.65 -26.50 8.46
CA ASP A 195 -0.40 -26.39 9.21
C ASP A 195 0.51 -25.25 8.67
N ASN A 196 -0.13 -24.09 8.39
CA ASN A 196 0.44 -22.90 7.75
C ASN A 196 1.04 -23.11 6.33
N LYS A 197 0.72 -24.21 5.66
CA LYS A 197 1.15 -24.51 4.27
C LYS A 197 -0.03 -24.39 3.31
N VAL A 198 0.24 -23.83 2.13
CA VAL A 198 -0.75 -23.64 1.06
C VAL A 198 -0.76 -24.85 0.14
N TYR A 199 -1.94 -25.44 -0.04
CA TYR A 199 -2.22 -26.50 -1.01
C TYR A 199 -3.30 -25.99 -1.97
N VAL A 200 -3.19 -26.34 -3.27
CA VAL A 200 -4.15 -25.89 -4.29
C VAL A 200 -4.56 -27.03 -5.23
N LYS A 201 -5.85 -27.11 -5.53
CA LYS A 201 -6.43 -27.99 -6.55
C LYS A 201 -7.16 -27.15 -7.59
N THR A 202 -6.66 -27.17 -8.82
CA THR A 202 -7.19 -26.41 -9.96
C THR A 202 -8.29 -27.18 -10.70
N PHE A 203 -9.26 -26.44 -11.23
CA PHE A 203 -10.34 -26.93 -12.09
C PHE A 203 -10.55 -25.95 -13.26
N GLY A 204 -10.99 -26.45 -14.42
CA GLY A 204 -11.01 -25.71 -15.67
C GLY A 204 -9.63 -25.59 -16.34
N GLU A 205 -9.59 -24.98 -17.53
CA GLU A 205 -8.38 -24.95 -18.38
C GLU A 205 -7.50 -23.70 -18.14
N HIS A 206 -8.10 -22.53 -17.90
CA HIS A 206 -7.39 -21.23 -17.88
C HIS A 206 -7.03 -20.78 -16.45
N VAL A 207 -6.37 -21.64 -15.69
CA VAL A 207 -6.07 -21.42 -14.25
C VAL A 207 -4.79 -20.64 -13.96
N GLY A 208 -4.13 -20.07 -14.99
CA GLY A 208 -2.86 -19.33 -14.83
C GLY A 208 -2.95 -18.10 -13.92
N PHE A 209 -4.11 -17.45 -13.86
CA PHE A 209 -4.40 -16.31 -12.97
C PHE A 209 -4.33 -16.67 -11.47
N ARG A 210 -4.16 -17.95 -11.11
CA ARG A 210 -3.92 -18.35 -9.72
C ARG A 210 -2.67 -17.68 -9.12
N ILE A 211 -1.70 -17.28 -9.94
CA ILE A 211 -0.43 -16.67 -9.51
C ILE A 211 -0.62 -15.48 -8.56
N PHE A 212 -1.68 -14.69 -8.74
CA PHE A 212 -1.98 -13.56 -7.85
C PHE A 212 -2.42 -14.03 -6.47
N MET A 213 -3.29 -15.04 -6.40
CA MET A 213 -3.74 -15.60 -5.12
C MET A 213 -2.67 -16.47 -4.44
N ASP A 214 -1.93 -17.28 -5.21
CA ASP A 214 -0.72 -17.98 -4.75
C ASP A 214 0.23 -16.98 -4.05
N SER A 215 0.45 -15.80 -4.65
CA SER A 215 1.35 -14.77 -4.11
C SER A 215 0.80 -14.05 -2.87
N ILE A 216 -0.51 -13.82 -2.77
CA ILE A 216 -1.16 -13.33 -1.53
C ILE A 216 -0.94 -14.34 -0.41
N LEU A 217 -1.30 -15.60 -0.63
CA LEU A 217 -1.25 -16.63 0.40
C LEU A 217 0.18 -16.90 0.87
N LEU A 218 1.15 -16.94 -0.05
CA LEU A 218 2.57 -17.07 0.28
C LEU A 218 3.15 -15.82 0.96
N SER A 219 2.62 -14.61 0.71
CA SER A 219 2.99 -13.41 1.48
C SER A 219 2.47 -13.47 2.91
N LEU A 220 1.23 -13.93 3.10
CA LEU A 220 0.60 -14.02 4.42
C LEU A 220 1.21 -15.14 5.28
N THR A 221 1.33 -16.37 4.79
CA THR A 221 1.85 -17.50 5.60
C THR A 221 3.28 -17.30 6.08
N ARG A 222 4.10 -16.52 5.36
CA ARG A 222 5.45 -16.11 5.78
C ARG A 222 5.47 -15.12 6.95
N LYS A 223 4.38 -14.36 7.16
CA LYS A 223 4.30 -13.23 8.12
C LYS A 223 3.43 -13.53 9.34
N VAL A 224 2.42 -14.37 9.17
CA VAL A 224 1.46 -14.72 10.21
C VAL A 224 1.01 -16.15 10.04
N LYS A 225 0.82 -16.85 11.16
CA LYS A 225 0.31 -18.20 11.19
C LYS A 225 -1.20 -18.19 10.92
N ILE A 226 -1.60 -18.63 9.73
CA ILE A 226 -3.00 -18.70 9.35
C ILE A 226 -3.61 -19.99 9.93
N GLN A 227 -4.83 -19.89 10.46
CA GLN A 227 -5.62 -21.04 10.88
C GLN A 227 -5.88 -22.02 9.72
N ASP A 228 -6.09 -23.30 10.05
CA ASP A 228 -6.51 -24.28 9.06
C ASP A 228 -7.87 -23.87 8.44
N ILE A 229 -7.93 -23.78 7.10
CA ILE A 229 -9.11 -23.34 6.36
C ILE A 229 -9.05 -23.84 4.91
N GLU A 230 -10.20 -24.13 4.31
CA GLU A 230 -10.30 -24.31 2.86
C GLU A 230 -11.45 -23.52 2.25
N PHE A 231 -11.25 -23.08 1.01
CA PHE A 231 -12.11 -22.14 0.31
C PHE A 231 -11.94 -22.22 -1.21
N PHE A 232 -12.96 -21.76 -1.93
CA PHE A 232 -12.96 -21.72 -3.39
C PHE A 232 -12.70 -20.31 -3.91
N VAL A 233 -11.85 -20.21 -4.93
CA VAL A 233 -11.49 -18.96 -5.60
C VAL A 233 -11.80 -19.09 -7.09
N ASN A 234 -12.70 -18.25 -7.56
CA ASN A 234 -12.91 -18.00 -8.97
C ASN A 234 -11.79 -17.09 -9.50
N LEU A 235 -11.20 -17.47 -10.62
CA LEU A 235 -10.12 -16.72 -11.27
C LEU A 235 -10.59 -15.92 -12.49
N GLY A 236 -11.83 -16.12 -12.94
CA GLY A 236 -12.39 -15.45 -14.13
C GLY A 236 -13.04 -14.10 -13.83
N ASP A 237 -13.19 -13.29 -14.87
CA ASP A 237 -13.63 -11.88 -14.84
C ASP A 237 -15.04 -11.64 -14.30
N TRP A 238 -15.86 -12.70 -14.16
CA TRP A 238 -17.28 -12.61 -13.81
C TRP A 238 -17.63 -13.42 -12.56
N PRO A 239 -18.49 -12.89 -11.66
CA PRO A 239 -18.94 -13.59 -10.47
C PRO A 239 -19.87 -14.78 -10.80
N LEU A 240 -19.82 -15.81 -9.97
CA LEU A 240 -20.38 -17.13 -10.24
C LEU A 240 -21.68 -17.42 -9.48
N GLU A 241 -21.83 -16.95 -8.24
CA GLU A 241 -22.97 -17.29 -7.40
C GLU A 241 -24.14 -16.32 -7.59
N LYS A 242 -24.97 -16.63 -8.57
CA LYS A 242 -26.17 -15.84 -8.97
C LYS A 242 -27.46 -16.32 -8.30
N ARG A 243 -27.37 -17.23 -7.33
CA ARG A 243 -28.50 -17.72 -6.54
C ARG A 243 -29.00 -16.67 -5.54
N LYS A 244 -30.27 -16.77 -5.17
CA LYS A 244 -30.89 -15.96 -4.10
C LYS A 244 -30.45 -16.47 -2.73
N THR A 245 -30.47 -15.60 -1.73
CA THR A 245 -30.17 -15.93 -0.31
C THR A 245 -31.12 -16.96 0.32
N THR A 246 -32.26 -17.25 -0.33
CA THR A 246 -33.19 -18.33 0.03
C THR A 246 -32.80 -19.71 -0.51
N GLU A 247 -31.75 -19.79 -1.34
CA GLU A 247 -31.24 -21.03 -1.94
C GLU A 247 -29.97 -21.52 -1.24
N LYS A 248 -29.51 -22.73 -1.59
CA LYS A 248 -28.19 -23.22 -1.16
C LYS A 248 -27.08 -22.48 -1.90
N LEU A 249 -26.58 -21.40 -1.30
CA LEU A 249 -25.41 -20.67 -1.79
C LEU A 249 -24.11 -21.48 -1.65
N HIS A 250 -23.09 -21.06 -2.38
CA HIS A 250 -21.70 -21.53 -2.28
C HIS A 250 -20.74 -20.37 -2.00
N PRO A 251 -19.89 -20.44 -0.95
CA PRO A 251 -18.89 -19.41 -0.70
C PRO A 251 -17.77 -19.53 -1.73
N ILE A 252 -17.71 -18.55 -2.64
CA ILE A 252 -16.70 -18.45 -3.70
C ILE A 252 -16.13 -17.04 -3.63
N PHE A 253 -14.82 -16.94 -3.50
CA PHE A 253 -14.09 -15.67 -3.60
C PHE A 253 -13.92 -15.30 -5.07
N SER A 254 -14.24 -14.06 -5.44
CA SER A 254 -14.15 -13.53 -6.82
C SER A 254 -13.48 -12.16 -6.83
N TRP A 255 -12.78 -11.83 -7.91
CA TRP A 255 -12.15 -10.51 -8.11
C TRP A 255 -13.16 -9.34 -8.18
N CYS A 256 -14.44 -9.64 -8.37
CA CYS A 256 -15.51 -8.70 -8.60
C CYS A 256 -16.86 -9.24 -8.08
N GLY A 257 -17.85 -8.36 -7.97
CA GLY A 257 -19.20 -8.68 -7.51
C GLY A 257 -20.25 -7.71 -8.06
N SER A 258 -21.49 -7.92 -7.66
CA SER A 258 -22.67 -7.13 -8.05
C SER A 258 -23.83 -7.38 -7.09
N ASP A 259 -24.83 -6.50 -7.06
CA ASP A 259 -26.05 -6.66 -6.26
C ASP A 259 -26.73 -8.03 -6.47
N ASN A 260 -26.67 -8.52 -7.72
CA ASN A 260 -27.31 -9.75 -8.19
C ASN A 260 -26.46 -11.03 -7.97
N THR A 261 -25.30 -10.93 -7.32
CA THR A 261 -24.37 -12.05 -7.05
C THR A 261 -23.99 -12.11 -5.58
N LYS A 262 -23.57 -13.29 -5.09
CA LYS A 262 -23.26 -13.56 -3.68
C LYS A 262 -21.87 -14.15 -3.47
N ASP A 263 -21.00 -14.01 -4.45
CA ASP A 263 -19.55 -14.18 -4.33
C ASP A 263 -18.97 -13.23 -3.26
N ILE A 264 -17.89 -13.66 -2.61
CA ILE A 264 -17.15 -12.87 -1.63
C ILE A 264 -16.07 -12.07 -2.38
N VAL A 265 -16.09 -10.74 -2.27
CA VAL A 265 -15.20 -9.89 -3.06
C VAL A 265 -13.82 -9.80 -2.40
N MET A 266 -12.78 -10.22 -3.14
CA MET A 266 -11.37 -10.08 -2.77
C MET A 266 -10.70 -8.95 -3.56
N PRO A 267 -9.57 -8.37 -3.08
CA PRO A 267 -8.80 -7.38 -3.83
C PRO A 267 -8.44 -7.88 -5.23
N THR A 268 -8.54 -7.01 -6.25
CA THR A 268 -8.27 -7.40 -7.64
C THR A 268 -6.81 -7.77 -7.86
N TYR A 269 -6.57 -8.61 -8.88
CA TYR A 269 -5.21 -9.00 -9.28
C TYR A 269 -4.32 -7.79 -9.62
N ASP A 270 -4.88 -6.69 -10.17
CA ASP A 270 -4.13 -5.46 -10.45
C ASP A 270 -3.60 -4.80 -9.17
N ILE A 271 -4.41 -4.76 -8.12
CA ILE A 271 -4.01 -4.26 -6.80
C ILE A 271 -2.96 -5.20 -6.18
N THR A 272 -3.14 -6.51 -6.37
CA THR A 272 -2.20 -7.54 -5.89
C THR A 272 -0.81 -7.42 -6.55
N ASP A 273 -0.72 -7.40 -7.88
CA ASP A 273 0.55 -7.20 -8.60
C ASP A 273 1.18 -5.87 -8.20
N SER A 274 0.38 -4.79 -8.17
CA SER A 274 0.85 -3.47 -7.75
C SER A 274 1.48 -3.47 -6.35
N VAL A 275 0.86 -4.14 -5.36
CA VAL A 275 1.39 -4.15 -3.98
C VAL A 275 2.63 -5.04 -3.84
N LEU A 276 2.63 -6.23 -4.43
CA LEU A 276 3.73 -7.20 -4.29
C LEU A 276 4.95 -6.83 -5.14
N GLU A 277 4.72 -6.35 -6.36
CA GLU A 277 5.75 -5.96 -7.33
C GLU A 277 6.10 -4.47 -7.30
N THR A 278 5.57 -3.67 -6.36
CA THR A 278 6.07 -2.30 -6.13
C THR A 278 7.58 -2.34 -5.86
N MET A 279 8.34 -1.62 -6.70
CA MET A 279 9.81 -1.61 -6.69
C MET A 279 10.46 -2.98 -6.92
N GLY A 280 9.75 -3.94 -7.54
CA GLY A 280 10.26 -5.25 -7.93
C GLY A 280 10.91 -5.31 -9.32
N ARG A 281 10.75 -4.25 -10.13
CA ARG A 281 11.21 -4.12 -11.53
C ARG A 281 11.95 -2.81 -11.71
#